data_AF-A0A8C5UI34-F1
#
_entry.id   AF-A0A8C5UI34-F1
#
_cell.length_a   1.000
_cell.length_b   1.000
_cell.length_c   1.000
_cell.angle_alpha   90.00
_cell.angle_beta   90.00
_cell.angle_gamma   90.00
#
_symmetry.space_group_name_H-M   'P 1'
#
loop_
_entity.id
_entity.type
_entity.pdbx_description
1 polymer ?
#
loop_
_entity_poly.entity_id
_entity_poly.type
_entity_poly.pdbx_seq_one_letter_code
_entity_poly.pdbx_strand_id
1 'polypeptide(L)' 'MVDYYEVLGVQKHASAEDIKKAYRKLALKWHPDKNPDNKEEAEQQFKQVAEAYEVFLVHRVSLLGFDT' A
#
# COMPACT_ATOMS: atom_id res chain seq x y z
N MET A 1 7.93 12.40 8.90
CA MET A 1 7.56 11.81 7.59
C MET A 1 6.95 10.47 7.89
N VAL A 2 5.76 10.18 7.37
CA VAL A 2 5.15 8.86 7.53
C VAL A 2 5.84 7.95 6.52
N ASP A 3 6.63 6.99 6.99
CA ASP A 3 7.28 6.00 6.13
C ASP A 3 6.22 5.01 5.62
N TYR A 4 5.58 5.34 4.49
CA TYR A 4 4.61 4.49 3.80
C TYR A 4 5.13 3.07 3.53
N TYR A 5 6.45 2.92 3.40
CA TYR A 5 7.15 1.65 3.27
C TYR A 5 7.02 0.78 4.55
N GLU A 6 7.09 1.39 5.74
CA GLU A 6 6.87 0.68 7.01
C GLU A 6 5.41 0.26 7.17
N VAL A 7 4.46 1.10 6.74
CA VAL A 7 3.02 0.78 6.75
C VAL A 7 2.69 -0.42 5.86
N LEU A 8 3.33 -0.49 4.69
CA LEU A 8 3.22 -1.63 3.77
C LEU A 8 4.03 -2.84 4.24
N GLY A 9 4.95 -2.69 5.21
CA GLY A 9 5.89 -3.73 5.62
C GLY A 9 6.88 -4.11 4.52
N VAL A 10 7.20 -3.18 3.63
CA VAL A 10 8.09 -3.38 2.49
C VAL A 10 9.32 -2.49 2.60
N GLN A 11 10.44 -2.91 2.00
CA GLN A 11 11.65 -2.08 1.98
C GLN A 11 11.45 -0.85 1.08
N LYS A 12 12.21 0.22 1.35
CA LYS A 12 12.21 1.47 0.56
C LYS A 12 12.58 1.25 -0.92
N HIS A 13 13.27 0.15 -1.20
CA HIS A 13 13.64 -0.31 -2.54
C HIS A 13 12.77 -1.46 -3.07
N ALA A 14 11.61 -1.73 -2.45
CA ALA A 14 10.74 -2.80 -2.89
C ALA A 14 10.23 -2.56 -4.32
N SER A 15 10.29 -3.59 -5.16
CA SER A 15 9.72 -3.54 -6.50
C SER A 15 8.20 -3.49 -6.46
N ALA A 16 7.60 -3.02 -7.56
CA ALA A 16 6.15 -2.99 -7.74
C ALA A 16 5.47 -4.33 -7.42
N GLU A 17 6.15 -5.45 -7.71
CA GLU A 17 5.68 -6.80 -7.42
C GLU A 17 5.60 -7.10 -5.91
N ASP A 18 6.59 -6.66 -5.12
CA ASP A 18 6.59 -6.80 -3.67
C ASP A 18 5.51 -5.95 -3.02
N ILE A 19 5.34 -4.70 -3.48
CA ILE A 19 4.29 -3.81 -2.98
C ILE A 19 2.91 -4.41 -3.29
N LYS A 20 2.70 -4.94 -4.50
CA LYS A 20 1.44 -5.58 -4.89
C LYS A 20 1.16 -6.85 -4.08
N LYS A 21 2.18 -7.64 -3.76
CA LYS A 21 2.07 -8.82 -2.87
C LYS A 21 1.75 -8.39 -1.42
N ALA A 22 2.40 -7.36 -0.90
CA ALA A 22 2.18 -6.83 0.43
C ALA A 22 0.77 -6.26 0.58
N TYR A 23 0.33 -5.44 -0.39
CA TYR A 23 -1.03 -4.90 -0.47
C TYR A 23 -2.08 -6.03 -0.39
N ARG A 24 -1.91 -7.10 -1.17
CA ARG A 24 -2.83 -8.26 -1.15
C ARG A 24 -2.89 -8.95 0.22
N LYS A 25 -1.76 -9.10 0.90
CA LYS A 25 -1.69 -9.68 2.25
C LYS A 25 -2.35 -8.77 3.29
N LEU A 26 -2.12 -7.46 3.19
CA LEU A 26 -2.69 -6.47 4.11
C LEU A 26 -4.20 -6.32 3.92
N ALA A 27 -4.70 -6.34 2.68
CA ALA A 27 -6.14 -6.31 2.38
C ALA A 27 -6.89 -7.52 2.98
N LEU A 28 -6.29 -8.71 2.95
CA LEU A 28 -6.85 -9.90 3.59
C LEU A 28 -6.74 -9.83 5.12
N LYS A 29 -5.67 -9.23 5.64
CA LYS A 29 -5.44 -9.06 7.08
C LYS A 29 -6.41 -8.06 7.70
N TRP A 30 -6.68 -6.96 7.01
CA TRP A 30 -7.59 -5.88 7.42
C TRP A 30 -9.01 -6.06 6.88
N HIS A 31 -9.36 -7.24 6.39
CA HIS A 31 -10.73 -7.51 5.92
C HIS A 31 -11.73 -7.42 7.10
N PRO A 32 -12.90 -6.78 6.91
CA PRO A 32 -13.89 -6.59 7.98
C PRO A 32 -14.47 -7.90 8.52
N ASP A 33 -14.38 -8.98 7.74
CA ASP A 33 -14.78 -10.34 8.15
C ASP A 33 -13.84 -10.93 9.23
N LYS A 34 -12.56 -10.58 9.20
CA LYS A 34 -11.55 -11.04 10.19
C LYS A 34 -11.34 -10.06 11.34
N ASN A 35 -11.80 -8.81 11.20
CA ASN A 35 -11.70 -7.78 12.23
C ASN A 35 -13.09 -7.23 12.58
N PRO A 36 -13.95 -8.03 13.23
CA PRO A 36 -15.28 -7.56 13.65
C PRO A 36 -15.20 -6.45 14.71
N ASP A 37 -14.17 -6.46 15.57
CA ASP A 37 -13.95 -5.48 16.64
C ASP A 37 -13.12 -4.25 16.19
N ASN A 38 -12.13 -4.45 15.32
CA ASN A 38 -11.17 -3.40 14.95
C ASN A 38 -11.41 -2.79 13.56
N LYS A 39 -12.68 -2.48 13.25
CA LYS A 39 -13.05 -1.92 11.93
C LYS A 39 -12.40 -0.57 11.65
N GLU A 40 -12.29 0.30 12.65
CA GLU A 40 -11.65 1.62 12.50
C GLU A 40 -10.15 1.51 12.19
N GLU A 41 -9.40 0.72 12.97
CA GLU A 41 -7.98 0.45 12.69
C GLU A 41 -7.78 -0.21 11.32
N ALA A 42 -8.66 -1.15 10.95
CA ALA A 42 -8.63 -1.80 9.66
C ALA A 42 -8.83 -0.82 8.50
N GLU A 43 -9.80 0.07 8.62
CA GLU A 43 -10.05 1.11 7.61
C GLU A 43 -8.87 2.09 7.52
N GLN A 44 -8.33 2.53 8.66
CA GLN A 44 -7.17 3.43 8.68
C GLN A 44 -5.95 2.80 8.01
N GLN A 45 -5.59 1.56 8.36
CA GLN A 45 -4.46 0.90 7.71
C GLN A 45 -4.72 0.62 6.24
N PHE A 46 -5.95 0.25 5.87
CA PHE A 46 -6.30 0.04 4.47
C PHE A 46 -6.13 1.32 3.65
N LYS A 47 -6.55 2.47 4.19
CA LYS A 47 -6.42 3.78 3.56
C LYS A 47 -4.96 4.18 3.36
N GLN A 48 -4.11 4.02 4.38
CA GLN A 48 -2.69 4.32 4.28
C GLN A 48 -1.97 3.42 3.26
N VAL A 49 -2.33 2.13 3.23
CA VAL A 49 -1.78 1.14 2.28
C VAL A 49 -2.20 1.46 0.84
N ALA A 50 -3.44 1.92 0.62
CA ALA A 50 -3.93 2.36 -0.69
C ALA A 50 -3.23 3.64 -1.15
N GLU A 51 -3.10 4.64 -0.28
CA GLU A 51 -2.42 5.92 -0.58
C GLU A 51 -0.94 5.69 -0.93
N ALA A 52 -0.24 4.84 -0.17
CA ALA A 52 1.13 4.45 -0.45
C ALA A 52 1.31 3.81 -1.83
N TYR A 53 0.39 2.91 -2.21
CA TYR A 53 0.40 2.24 -3.51
C TYR A 53 0.12 3.22 -4.66
N GLU A 54 -0.80 4.15 -4.47
CA GLU A 54 -1.11 5.19 -5.44
C GLU A 54 0.07 6.14 -5.65
N VAL A 55 0.69 6.64 -4.57
CA VAL A 55 1.89 7.49 -4.65
C VAL A 55 3.03 6.77 -5.36
N PHE A 56 3.24 5.48 -5.07
CA PHE A 56 4.24 4.67 -5.78
C PHE A 56 3.94 4.55 -7.27
N LEU A 57 2.68 4.27 -7.64
CA LEU A 57 2.26 4.18 -9.04
C LEU A 57 2.40 5.51 -9.77
N VAL A 58 1.98 6.61 -9.14
CA VAL A 58 2.12 7.97 -9.68
C VAL A 58 3.58 8.32 -9.87
N HIS A 59 4.43 8.06 -8.88
CA HIS A 59 5.88 8.28 -8.97
C HIS A 59 6.50 7.50 -10.13
N ARG A 60 6.04 6.26 -10.37
CA ARG A 60 6.51 5.44 -11.49
C ARG A 60 5.94 5.89 -12.84
N VAL A 61 4.71 6.40 -12.88
CA VAL A 61 4.06 6.96 -14.08
C VAL A 61 4.72 8.27 -14.52
N SER A 62 5.16 9.12 -13.58
CA SER A 62 5.92 10.32 -13.91
C SER A 62 7.26 10.04 -14.61
N LEU A 63 7.80 8.82 -14.47
CA LEU A 63 9.00 8.37 -15.20
C LEU A 63 8.68 7.78 -16.58
N LEU A 64 7.41 7.51 -16.89
CA LEU A 64 6.98 6.81 -18.11
C LEU A 64 6.22 7.71 -19.10
N GLY A 65 6.19 9.03 -18.87
CA GLY A 65 5.46 9.97 -19.71
C GLY A 65 6.32 11.12 -20.23
N PHE A 66 7.31 10.84 -21.10
CA PHE A 66 7.79 11.77 -22.14
C PHE A 66 8.72 11.13 -23.21
N ASP A 67 8.51 9.87 -23.57
CA ASP A 67 9.25 9.24 -24.70
C ASP A 67 8.27 8.47 -25.60
N THR A 68 7.40 9.20 -26.32
CA THR A 68 6.86 8.82 -27.64
C THR A 68 6.33 10.08 -28.32
#